data_AF-C2G342-F1
#
_entry.id   AF-C2G342-F1
#
_cell.length_a   1.000
_cell.length_b   1.000
_cell.length_c   1.000
_cell.angle_alpha   90.00
_cell.angle_beta   90.00
_cell.angle_gamma   90.00
#
_symmetry.space_group_name_H-M   'P 1'
#
loop_
_entity.id
_entity.type
_entity.pdbx_description
1 polymer ?
#
loop_
_entity_poly.entity_id
_entity_poly.type
_entity_poly.pdbx_seq_one_letter_code
_entity_poly.pdbx_strand_id
1 'polypeptide(L)'
;MIRKIIGIAALIINMCSVYAQQLNVNIIQENKKVAPEGDRYTLRKLPFTFQVEVSGTDAFLIGATTDDDVYRSAIGEADLEVEWFENSGMAEGRFNAEQSLFISNDAPSYWYFTAEDDHRFDRNPKGTPDHWTANRTIAKIDLLALDKQVSLIDIQTPLYLIFYTATHDEDYNVVDKKILYKAELVWE
;
A
#
# COMPACT_ATOMS: atom_id res chain seq x y z
N MET A 1 -59.60 39.72 -11.11
CA MET A 1 -59.39 38.43 -10.40
C MET A 1 -58.15 37.77 -11.03
N ILE A 2 -56.94 38.02 -10.50
CA ILE A 2 -55.68 37.52 -11.07
C ILE A 2 -55.00 36.65 -10.00
N ARG A 3 -54.89 35.34 -10.28
CA ARG A 3 -54.23 34.36 -9.43
C ARG A 3 -52.71 34.49 -9.59
N LYS A 4 -52.00 34.77 -8.50
CA LYS A 4 -50.55 34.65 -8.43
C LYS A 4 -50.19 33.17 -8.32
N ILE A 5 -49.50 32.63 -9.32
CA ILE A 5 -48.88 31.31 -9.25
C ILE A 5 -47.51 31.51 -8.60
N ILE A 6 -47.35 31.00 -7.38
CA ILE A 6 -46.07 30.90 -6.68
C ILE A 6 -45.40 29.63 -7.21
N GLY A 7 -44.35 29.79 -8.02
CA GLY A 7 -43.48 28.69 -8.42
C GLY A 7 -42.48 28.41 -7.31
N ILE A 8 -42.58 27.25 -6.67
CA ILE A 8 -41.57 26.74 -5.74
C ILE A 8 -40.48 26.07 -6.59
N ALA A 9 -39.28 26.64 -6.60
CA ALA A 9 -38.10 25.98 -7.16
C ALA A 9 -37.58 24.96 -6.13
N ALA A 10 -37.67 23.67 -6.44
CA ALA A 10 -37.05 22.62 -5.66
C ALA A 10 -35.56 22.53 -6.02
N LEU A 11 -34.69 22.86 -5.07
CA LEU A 11 -33.25 22.67 -5.18
C LEU A 11 -32.93 21.19 -4.88
N ILE A 12 -32.66 20.39 -5.92
CA ILE A 12 -32.14 19.03 -5.75
C ILE A 12 -30.63 19.15 -5.51
N ILE A 13 -30.20 19.01 -4.26
CA ILE A 13 -28.79 18.87 -3.92
C ILE A 13 -28.39 17.44 -4.26
N ASN A 14 -27.70 17.24 -5.37
CA ASN A 14 -26.97 16.01 -5.63
C ASN A 14 -25.82 15.92 -4.63
N MET A 15 -25.96 15.05 -3.61
CA MET A 15 -24.81 14.60 -2.83
C MET A 15 -23.96 13.70 -3.73
N CYS A 16 -22.95 14.28 -4.40
CA CYS A 16 -21.83 13.49 -4.89
C CYS A 16 -21.05 13.02 -3.65
N SER A 17 -21.25 11.77 -3.25
CA SER A 17 -20.36 11.10 -2.32
C SER A 17 -19.01 10.90 -3.02
N VAL A 18 -18.05 11.78 -2.76
CA VAL A 18 -16.66 11.53 -3.10
C VAL A 18 -16.21 10.40 -2.16
N TYR A 19 -16.05 9.19 -2.70
CA TYR A 19 -15.44 8.10 -1.95
C TYR A 19 -13.96 8.42 -1.78
N ALA A 20 -13.54 8.65 -0.53
CA ALA A 20 -12.13 8.88 -0.22
C ALA A 20 -11.35 7.58 -0.37
N GLN A 21 -10.13 7.66 -0.92
CA GLN A 21 -9.20 6.54 -0.97
C GLN A 21 -8.91 6.02 0.44
N GLN A 22 -9.15 4.72 0.64
CA GLN A 22 -8.91 4.02 1.89
C GLN A 22 -8.19 2.69 1.62
N LEU A 23 -7.22 2.38 2.48
CA LEU A 23 -6.53 1.10 2.53
C LEU A 23 -6.52 0.63 3.99
N ASN A 24 -7.08 -0.55 4.23
CA ASN A 24 -6.94 -1.25 5.50
C ASN A 24 -5.97 -2.42 5.28
N VAL A 25 -4.94 -2.52 6.13
CA VAL A 25 -3.94 -3.60 6.06
C VAL A 25 -3.99 -4.40 7.35
N ASN A 26 -4.15 -5.72 7.23
CA ASN A 26 -3.95 -6.68 8.30
C ASN A 26 -2.72 -7.52 7.98
N ILE A 27 -1.85 -7.73 8.97
CA ILE A 27 -0.76 -8.70 8.87
C ILE A 27 -1.22 -10.01 9.49
N ILE A 28 -1.19 -11.08 8.70
CA ILE A 28 -1.62 -12.42 9.09
C ILE A 28 -0.40 -13.35 9.14
N GLN A 29 -0.23 -14.08 10.23
CA GLN A 29 0.75 -15.16 10.33
C GLN A 29 0.07 -16.40 10.92
N GLU A 30 0.31 -17.58 10.33
CA GLU A 30 -0.37 -18.83 10.72
C GLU A 30 -1.90 -18.70 10.85
N ASN A 31 -2.52 -18.03 9.88
CA ASN A 31 -3.96 -17.78 9.82
C ASN A 31 -4.52 -16.93 10.99
N LYS A 32 -3.66 -16.23 11.73
CA LYS A 32 -4.06 -15.30 12.80
C LYS A 32 -3.61 -13.90 12.47
N LYS A 33 -4.48 -12.92 12.73
CA LYS A 33 -4.10 -11.52 12.69
C LYS A 33 -3.07 -11.24 13.78
N VAL A 34 -1.95 -10.66 13.41
CA VAL A 34 -0.92 -10.18 14.34
C VAL A 34 -1.37 -8.82 14.85
N ALA A 35 -1.39 -8.66 16.18
CA ALA A 35 -1.74 -7.39 16.81
C ALA A 35 -0.50 -6.48 16.86
N PRO A 36 -0.61 -5.20 16.46
CA PRO A 36 0.49 -4.26 16.61
C PRO A 36 0.56 -3.61 17.99
N GLU A 37 1.75 -3.11 18.33
CA GLU A 37 1.97 -2.08 19.34
C GLU A 37 2.26 -0.75 18.62
N GLY A 38 1.24 0.10 18.46
CA GLY A 38 1.33 1.27 17.59
C GLY A 38 1.43 0.84 16.11
N ASP A 39 2.53 1.20 15.45
CA ASP A 39 2.84 0.77 14.07
C ASP A 39 3.80 -0.43 14.04
N ARG A 40 4.21 -0.95 15.21
CA ARG A 40 5.18 -2.03 15.32
C ARG A 40 4.50 -3.40 15.41
N TYR A 41 5.00 -4.35 14.63
CA TYR A 41 4.57 -5.74 14.61
C TYR A 41 5.75 -6.66 14.90
N THR A 42 5.63 -7.49 15.94
CA THR A 42 6.58 -8.57 16.20
C THR A 42 6.09 -9.84 15.50
N LEU A 43 6.88 -10.32 14.55
CA LEU A 43 6.60 -11.51 13.74
C LEU A 43 7.63 -12.59 14.05
N ARG A 44 7.22 -13.85 14.06
CA ARG A 44 8.22 -14.93 13.96
C ARG A 44 8.83 -14.92 12.57
N LYS A 45 10.02 -15.48 12.44
CA LYS A 45 10.73 -15.65 11.16
C LYS A 45 10.11 -16.72 10.25
N LEU A 46 8.86 -16.51 9.89
CA LEU A 46 8.00 -17.36 9.08
C LEU A 46 7.23 -16.51 8.06
N PRO A 47 6.76 -17.10 6.95
CA PRO A 47 5.91 -16.39 6.01
C PRO A 47 4.71 -15.72 6.68
N PHE A 48 4.40 -14.52 6.22
CA PHE A 48 3.25 -13.74 6.67
C PHE A 48 2.51 -13.18 5.45
N THR A 49 1.28 -12.72 5.63
CA THR A 49 0.44 -12.21 4.55
C THR A 49 -0.04 -10.81 4.89
N PHE A 50 0.13 -9.87 3.96
CA PHE A 50 -0.64 -8.63 3.95
C PHE A 50 -2.03 -8.93 3.38
N GLN A 51 -3.04 -8.92 4.23
CA GLN A 51 -4.43 -8.91 3.80
C GLN A 51 -4.88 -7.45 3.68
N VAL A 52 -5.20 -7.04 2.46
CA VAL A 52 -5.61 -5.68 2.14
C VAL A 52 -7.10 -5.62 1.79
N GLU A 53 -7.73 -4.55 2.24
CA GLU A 53 -9.05 -4.11 1.79
C GLU A 53 -8.91 -2.66 1.31
N VAL A 54 -9.31 -2.39 0.07
CA VAL A 54 -9.03 -1.15 -0.64
C VAL A 54 -10.31 -0.59 -1.20
N SER A 55 -10.46 0.73 -1.12
CA SER A 55 -11.59 1.47 -1.69
C SER A 55 -11.12 2.78 -2.33
N GLY A 56 -11.72 3.16 -3.46
CA GLY A 56 -11.45 4.42 -4.15
C GLY A 56 -10.15 4.46 -4.97
N THR A 57 -9.46 3.32 -5.13
CA THR A 57 -8.27 3.17 -5.98
C THR A 57 -8.04 1.70 -6.34
N ASP A 58 -7.51 1.47 -7.53
CA ASP A 58 -7.08 0.15 -8.02
C ASP A 58 -5.64 -0.18 -7.64
N ALA A 59 -4.88 0.80 -7.15
CA ALA A 59 -3.45 0.66 -6.88
C ALA A 59 -2.94 1.55 -5.75
N PHE A 60 -1.76 1.19 -5.26
CA PHE A 60 -0.95 1.98 -4.32
C PHE A 60 0.54 1.61 -4.45
N LEU A 61 1.39 2.44 -3.86
CA LEU A 61 2.84 2.29 -3.81
C LEU A 61 3.28 1.76 -2.44
N ILE A 62 4.39 1.04 -2.42
CA ILE A 62 4.97 0.44 -1.23
C ILE A 62 6.45 0.81 -1.16
N GLY A 63 6.80 1.68 -0.22
CA GLY A 63 8.19 1.91 0.17
C GLY A 63 8.58 0.86 1.21
N ALA A 64 9.67 0.15 0.98
CA ALA A 64 10.15 -0.90 1.88
C ALA A 64 11.67 -0.81 2.05
N THR A 65 12.14 -0.71 3.30
CA THR A 65 13.55 -0.57 3.63
C THR A 65 13.93 -1.35 4.89
N THR A 66 15.23 -1.64 5.04
CA THR A 66 15.84 -2.05 6.31
C THR A 66 16.58 -0.90 7.00
N ASP A 67 16.54 0.31 6.42
CA ASP A 67 17.20 1.53 6.90
C ASP A 67 16.19 2.38 7.69
N ASP A 68 16.45 2.52 8.99
CA ASP A 68 15.59 3.27 9.92
C ASP A 68 15.54 4.77 9.57
N ASP A 69 16.64 5.34 9.07
CA ASP A 69 16.70 6.77 8.76
C ASP A 69 15.85 7.09 7.53
N VAL A 70 15.87 6.24 6.50
CA VAL A 70 14.98 6.36 5.33
C VAL A 70 13.52 6.27 5.74
N TYR A 71 13.16 5.30 6.58
CA TYR A 71 11.79 5.16 7.07
C TYR A 71 11.33 6.38 7.88
N ARG A 72 12.14 6.82 8.84
CA ARG A 72 11.84 8.00 9.68
C ARG A 72 11.69 9.26 8.84
N SER A 73 12.50 9.45 7.81
CA SER A 73 12.32 10.54 6.85
C SER A 73 11.04 10.40 6.05
N ALA A 74 10.69 9.18 5.63
CA ALA A 74 9.47 8.94 4.86
C ALA A 74 8.20 9.29 5.64
N ILE A 75 8.21 9.11 6.97
CA ILE A 75 7.10 9.46 7.86
C ILE A 75 7.22 10.87 8.47
N GLY A 76 8.21 11.66 8.07
CA GLY A 76 8.38 13.06 8.47
C GLY A 76 9.03 13.27 9.85
N GLU A 77 9.68 12.25 10.41
CA GLU A 77 10.41 12.32 11.68
C GLU A 77 11.90 12.69 11.52
N ALA A 78 12.39 12.73 10.28
CA ALA A 78 13.73 13.13 9.91
C ALA A 78 13.73 13.87 8.56
N ASP A 79 14.84 14.53 8.21
CA ASP A 79 14.95 15.43 7.05
C ASP A 79 16.00 14.92 6.06
N LEU A 80 15.78 13.70 5.56
CA LEU A 80 16.52 13.12 4.43
C LEU A 80 15.58 13.00 3.25
N GLU A 81 16.14 13.12 2.06
CA GLU A 81 15.41 12.84 0.82
C GLU A 81 15.05 11.36 0.75
N VAL A 82 13.82 11.07 0.33
CA VAL A 82 13.30 9.71 0.19
C VAL A 82 12.94 9.51 -1.27
N GLU A 83 13.86 8.87 -2.00
CA GLU A 83 13.81 8.63 -3.46
C GLU A 83 12.53 7.93 -3.92
N TRP A 84 11.86 7.17 -3.04
CA TRP A 84 10.57 6.56 -3.35
C TRP A 84 9.51 7.54 -3.86
N PHE A 85 9.55 8.78 -3.38
CA PHE A 85 8.54 9.78 -3.71
C PHE A 85 8.79 10.47 -5.04
N GLU A 86 9.97 10.31 -5.63
CA GLU A 86 10.36 10.93 -6.89
C GLU A 86 10.45 9.90 -8.04
N ASN A 87 10.50 8.61 -7.70
CA ASN A 87 10.70 7.53 -8.67
C ASN A 87 9.43 6.74 -8.99
N SER A 88 9.38 6.23 -10.22
CA SER A 88 8.29 5.36 -10.69
C SER A 88 8.29 4.01 -9.96
N GLY A 89 7.10 3.49 -9.70
CA GLY A 89 6.93 2.23 -9.00
C GLY A 89 7.38 1.01 -9.80
N MET A 90 8.12 0.13 -9.13
CA MET A 90 8.61 -1.14 -9.66
C MET A 90 7.48 -2.16 -9.78
N ALA A 91 7.46 -2.87 -10.91
CA ALA A 91 6.50 -3.95 -11.14
C ALA A 91 6.99 -5.27 -10.54
N GLU A 92 6.38 -5.72 -9.45
CA GLU A 92 6.60 -7.07 -8.92
C GLU A 92 5.86 -8.14 -9.75
N GLY A 93 6.19 -9.43 -9.57
CA GLY A 93 5.57 -10.53 -10.32
C GLY A 93 4.03 -10.57 -10.22
N ARG A 94 3.35 -10.97 -11.31
CA ARG A 94 1.90 -11.21 -11.29
C ARG A 94 1.56 -12.40 -10.41
N PHE A 95 0.36 -12.37 -9.81
CA PHE A 95 -0.16 -13.45 -8.96
C PHE A 95 0.70 -13.80 -7.73
N ASN A 96 1.64 -12.91 -7.36
CA ASN A 96 2.62 -13.11 -6.30
C ASN A 96 3.30 -14.49 -6.32
N ALA A 97 3.68 -14.98 -7.52
CA ALA A 97 4.18 -16.35 -7.69
C ALA A 97 5.45 -16.64 -6.86
N GLU A 98 6.32 -15.65 -6.70
CA GLU A 98 7.58 -15.78 -5.97
C GLU A 98 7.43 -15.61 -4.45
N GLN A 99 6.27 -15.10 -4.00
CA GLN A 99 6.01 -14.74 -2.61
C GLN A 99 7.13 -13.89 -2.00
N SER A 100 7.62 -12.93 -2.77
CA SER A 100 8.67 -12.03 -2.35
C SER A 100 8.17 -10.61 -2.19
N LEU A 101 8.87 -9.86 -1.35
CA LEU A 101 8.75 -8.41 -1.22
C LEU A 101 10.05 -7.79 -1.70
N PHE A 102 9.96 -6.84 -2.62
CA PHE A 102 11.11 -6.04 -3.03
C PHE A 102 11.45 -5.02 -1.94
N ILE A 103 12.73 -4.91 -1.64
CA ILE A 103 13.30 -3.87 -0.77
C ILE A 103 14.29 -3.06 -1.60
N SER A 104 14.05 -1.75 -1.66
CA SER A 104 14.89 -0.77 -2.32
C SER A 104 14.72 0.57 -1.64
N ASN A 105 15.79 1.36 -1.53
CA ASN A 105 15.69 2.76 -1.12
C ASN A 105 15.43 3.68 -2.30
N ASP A 106 15.59 3.22 -3.55
CA ASP A 106 15.58 4.06 -4.75
C ASP A 106 14.16 4.23 -5.32
N ALA A 107 13.37 3.16 -5.33
CA ALA A 107 12.04 3.16 -5.94
C ALA A 107 11.06 2.35 -5.09
N PRO A 108 9.77 2.71 -5.07
CA PRO A 108 8.75 1.93 -4.39
C PRO A 108 8.30 0.76 -5.28
N SER A 109 7.62 -0.24 -4.70
CA SER A 109 6.85 -1.21 -5.49
C SER A 109 5.48 -0.65 -5.85
N TYR A 110 4.96 -1.00 -7.02
CA TYR A 110 3.60 -0.70 -7.48
C TYR A 110 2.73 -1.96 -7.40
N TRP A 111 1.77 -1.98 -6.47
CA TRP A 111 0.77 -3.06 -6.38
C TRP A 111 -0.59 -2.57 -6.81
N TYR A 112 -1.26 -3.39 -7.63
CA TYR A 112 -2.57 -3.07 -8.18
C TYR A 112 -3.46 -4.30 -8.32
N PHE A 113 -4.75 -4.04 -8.46
CA PHE A 113 -5.81 -4.96 -8.82
C PHE A 113 -6.75 -4.31 -9.84
N THR A 114 -6.67 -4.72 -11.11
CA THR A 114 -7.58 -4.27 -12.17
C THR A 114 -8.59 -5.36 -12.55
N ALA A 115 -8.21 -6.63 -12.43
CA ALA A 115 -9.08 -7.77 -12.65
C ALA A 115 -8.56 -9.02 -11.93
N GLU A 116 -9.38 -10.07 -11.84
CA GLU A 116 -8.98 -11.38 -11.27
C GLU A 116 -7.78 -11.99 -12.00
N ASP A 117 -7.62 -11.72 -13.29
CA ASP A 117 -6.48 -12.17 -14.06
C ASP A 117 -5.37 -11.12 -14.15
N ASP A 118 -5.55 -9.87 -13.72
CA ASP A 118 -4.54 -8.81 -13.81
C ASP A 118 -4.35 -8.09 -12.47
N HIS A 119 -3.38 -8.58 -11.69
CA HIS A 119 -3.04 -8.04 -10.37
C HIS A 119 -1.67 -8.51 -9.89
N ARG A 120 -1.19 -7.89 -8.81
CA ARG A 120 0.08 -8.27 -8.15
C ARG A 120 -0.08 -9.27 -7.01
N PHE A 121 -1.26 -9.39 -6.42
CA PHE A 121 -1.58 -10.20 -5.22
C PHE A 121 -1.56 -11.72 -5.42
N ASP A 122 -1.71 -12.50 -4.34
CA ASP A 122 -1.97 -13.95 -4.39
C ASP A 122 -3.23 -14.25 -5.22
N ARG A 123 -3.38 -15.49 -5.69
CA ARG A 123 -4.56 -15.93 -6.45
C ARG A 123 -5.87 -15.76 -5.67
N ASN A 124 -6.95 -15.53 -6.42
CA ASN A 124 -8.32 -15.33 -5.94
C ASN A 124 -8.55 -14.03 -5.13
N PRO A 125 -8.02 -12.85 -5.56
CA PRO A 125 -8.51 -11.58 -5.04
C PRO A 125 -10.01 -11.43 -5.37
N LYS A 126 -10.71 -10.56 -4.64
CA LYS A 126 -12.15 -10.36 -4.81
C LYS A 126 -12.48 -8.89 -4.91
N GLY A 127 -13.42 -8.54 -5.77
CA GLY A 127 -13.99 -7.20 -5.87
C GLY A 127 -13.89 -6.61 -7.26
N THR A 128 -13.88 -5.28 -7.31
CA THR A 128 -13.74 -4.46 -8.52
C THR A 128 -12.55 -3.51 -8.34
N PRO A 129 -12.05 -2.86 -9.41
CA PRO A 129 -10.96 -1.88 -9.30
C PRO A 129 -11.22 -0.77 -8.27
N ASP A 130 -12.48 -0.42 -8.01
CA ASP A 130 -12.85 0.62 -7.06
C ASP A 130 -12.99 0.09 -5.61
N HIS A 131 -13.28 -1.19 -5.42
CA HIS A 131 -13.42 -1.80 -4.09
C HIS A 131 -13.02 -3.28 -4.13
N TRP A 132 -11.90 -3.62 -3.48
CA TRP A 132 -11.34 -4.96 -3.56
C TRP A 132 -10.63 -5.41 -2.30
N THR A 133 -10.51 -6.72 -2.17
CA THR A 133 -9.78 -7.40 -1.12
C THR A 133 -8.80 -8.38 -1.74
N ALA A 134 -7.59 -8.42 -1.20
CA ALA A 134 -6.57 -9.34 -1.68
C ALA A 134 -5.59 -9.72 -0.58
N ASN A 135 -4.87 -10.81 -0.80
CA ASN A 135 -3.80 -11.25 0.06
C ASN A 135 -2.47 -11.14 -0.71
N ARG A 136 -1.40 -10.69 -0.07
CA ARG A 136 -0.04 -10.84 -0.59
C ARG A 136 0.82 -11.56 0.44
N THR A 137 1.16 -12.81 0.16
CA THR A 137 1.99 -13.64 1.04
C THR A 137 3.48 -13.39 0.78
N ILE A 138 4.22 -13.08 1.83
CA ILE A 138 5.66 -12.82 1.80
C ILE A 138 6.35 -13.98 2.53
N ALA A 139 7.19 -14.72 1.81
CA ALA A 139 8.05 -15.78 2.31
C ALA A 139 9.54 -15.42 2.21
N LYS A 140 9.88 -14.47 1.33
CA LYS A 140 11.24 -14.04 1.04
C LYS A 140 11.30 -12.54 0.79
N ILE A 141 12.51 -12.01 0.87
CA ILE A 141 12.82 -10.60 0.66
C ILE A 141 13.84 -10.50 -0.47
N ASP A 142 13.57 -9.67 -1.47
CA ASP A 142 14.50 -9.38 -2.55
C ASP A 142 15.15 -8.01 -2.28
N LEU A 143 16.41 -8.03 -1.82
CA LEU A 143 17.24 -6.85 -1.59
C LEU A 143 17.83 -6.40 -2.93
N LEU A 144 17.15 -5.45 -3.59
CA LEU A 144 17.46 -5.09 -4.97
C LEU A 144 18.82 -4.43 -5.13
N ALA A 145 19.23 -3.57 -4.19
CA ALA A 145 20.54 -2.91 -4.21
C ALA A 145 21.73 -3.90 -4.13
N LEU A 146 21.48 -5.11 -3.62
CA LEU A 146 22.49 -6.15 -3.46
C LEU A 146 22.31 -7.31 -4.45
N ASP A 147 21.30 -7.26 -5.32
CA ASP A 147 20.85 -8.37 -6.18
C ASP A 147 20.76 -9.70 -5.40
N LYS A 148 20.14 -9.64 -4.21
CA LYS A 148 20.13 -10.75 -3.25
C LYS A 148 18.74 -11.08 -2.75
N GLN A 149 18.36 -12.34 -2.86
CA GLN A 149 17.18 -12.88 -2.19
C GLN A 149 17.55 -13.43 -0.79
N VAL A 150 16.75 -13.11 0.22
CA VAL A 150 16.90 -13.54 1.61
C VAL A 150 15.61 -14.22 2.05
N SER A 151 15.71 -15.43 2.59
CA SER A 151 14.57 -16.10 3.23
C SER A 151 14.20 -15.38 4.52
N LEU A 152 12.90 -15.30 4.85
CA LEU A 152 12.47 -14.71 6.13
C LEU A 152 13.05 -15.45 7.35
N ILE A 153 13.43 -16.73 7.22
CA ILE A 153 14.10 -17.45 8.31
C ILE A 153 15.48 -16.88 8.66
N ASP A 154 16.14 -16.26 7.68
CA ASP A 154 17.52 -15.77 7.78
C ASP A 154 17.58 -14.25 8.01
N ILE A 155 16.44 -13.56 8.06
CA ILE A 155 16.40 -12.11 8.27
C ILE A 155 16.84 -11.75 9.69
N GLN A 156 17.62 -10.68 9.81
CA GLN A 156 18.16 -10.22 11.11
C GLN A 156 17.79 -8.78 11.42
N THR A 157 17.53 -7.98 10.39
CA THR A 157 17.21 -6.56 10.51
C THR A 157 15.71 -6.34 10.48
N PRO A 158 15.18 -5.34 11.22
CA PRO A 158 13.81 -4.89 11.04
C PRO A 158 13.50 -4.54 9.58
N LEU A 159 12.23 -4.65 9.22
CA LEU A 159 11.70 -4.24 7.94
C LEU A 159 10.70 -3.11 8.16
N TYR A 160 10.94 -1.98 7.51
CA TYR A 160 10.13 -0.78 7.61
C TYR A 160 9.35 -0.56 6.32
N LEU A 161 8.07 -0.24 6.45
CA LEU A 161 7.13 -0.20 5.33
C LEU A 161 6.25 1.04 5.41
N ILE A 162 6.02 1.66 4.26
CA ILE A 162 4.93 2.60 4.05
C ILE A 162 4.13 2.19 2.81
N PHE A 163 2.81 2.28 2.92
CA PHE A 163 1.87 2.13 1.82
C PHE A 163 1.26 3.49 1.56
N TYR A 164 1.34 3.97 0.32
CA TYR A 164 0.96 5.34 0.00
C TYR A 164 0.41 5.47 -1.41
N THR A 165 -0.27 6.58 -1.67
CA THR A 165 -0.59 7.03 -3.02
C THR A 165 0.13 8.34 -3.31
N ALA A 166 0.47 8.55 -4.58
CA ALA A 166 1.09 9.77 -5.07
C ALA A 166 0.16 10.44 -6.09
N THR A 167 -0.07 11.74 -5.92
CA THR A 167 -0.77 12.57 -6.89
C THR A 167 0.26 13.20 -7.79
N HIS A 168 0.02 13.14 -9.10
CA HIS A 168 0.90 13.70 -10.10
C HIS A 168 0.24 14.88 -10.80
N ASP A 169 1.03 15.85 -11.25
CA ASP A 169 0.58 16.89 -12.17
C ASP A 169 0.48 16.38 -13.63
N GLU A 170 0.17 17.28 -14.55
CA GLU A 170 0.06 16.98 -15.99
C GLU A 170 1.41 16.57 -16.62
N ASP A 171 2.53 16.96 -16.00
CA ASP A 171 3.90 16.64 -16.43
C ASP A 171 4.43 15.37 -15.74
N TYR A 172 3.59 14.65 -14.99
CA TYR A 172 3.91 13.47 -14.19
C TYR A 172 4.90 13.72 -13.04
N ASN A 173 5.02 14.95 -12.55
CA ASN A 173 5.75 15.21 -11.31
C ASN A 173 4.86 14.90 -10.11
N VAL A 174 5.44 14.34 -9.04
CA VAL A 174 4.70 14.11 -7.79
C VAL A 174 4.46 15.45 -7.10
N VAL A 175 3.19 15.80 -6.90
CA VAL A 175 2.77 17.06 -6.25
C VAL A 175 2.21 16.87 -4.85
N ASP A 176 1.74 15.66 -4.54
CA ASP A 176 1.28 15.30 -3.20
C ASP A 176 1.45 13.80 -2.97
N LYS A 177 1.57 13.41 -1.71
CA LYS A 177 1.62 12.02 -1.29
C LYS A 177 0.79 11.82 -0.03
N LYS A 178 0.06 10.71 0.00
CA LYS A 178 -0.75 10.33 1.15
C LYS A 178 -0.30 8.97 1.66
N ILE A 179 0.32 8.94 2.83
CA ILE A 179 0.58 7.69 3.56
C ILE A 179 -0.77 7.14 4.03
N LEU A 180 -1.08 5.93 3.60
CA LEU A 180 -2.31 5.22 3.93
C LEU A 180 -2.11 4.24 5.08
N TYR A 181 -0.92 3.65 5.18
CA TYR A 181 -0.53 2.71 6.22
C TYR A 181 0.99 2.71 6.39
N LYS A 182 1.46 2.46 7.61
CA LYS A 182 2.89 2.29 7.93
C LYS A 182 3.07 1.15 8.92
N ALA A 183 4.22 0.48 8.84
CA ALA A 183 4.54 -0.62 9.74
C ALA A 183 6.05 -0.76 9.97
N GLU A 184 6.41 -1.12 11.20
CA GLU A 184 7.74 -1.61 11.58
C GLU A 184 7.63 -3.10 11.89
N LEU A 185 8.23 -3.96 11.08
CA LEU A 185 8.25 -5.40 11.31
C LEU A 185 9.56 -5.78 11.99
N VAL A 186 9.45 -6.31 13.21
CA VAL A 186 10.56 -6.85 13.98
C VAL A 186 10.38 -8.35 14.19
N TRP A 187 11.48 -9.04 14.49
CA TRP A 187 11.51 -10.51 14.44
C TRP A 187 11.71 -11.14 15.82
N GLU A 188 10.92 -12.17 16.12
CA GLU A 188 11.10 -13.12 17.23
C GLU A 188 11.81 -14.41 16.76
#